data_AF-A0A9Q9APQ8-F1
#
_entry.id   AF-A0A9Q9APQ8-F1
#
_cell.length_a   1.000
_cell.length_b   1.000
_cell.length_c   1.000
_cell.angle_alpha   90.00
_cell.angle_beta   90.00
_cell.angle_gamma   90.00
#
_symmetry.space_group_name_H-M   'P 1'
#
loop_
_entity.id
_entity.type
_entity.pdbx_description
1 polymer ?
#
loop_
_entity_poly.entity_id
_entity_poly.type
_entity_poly.pdbx_seq_one_letter_code
_entity_poly.pdbx_strand_id
1 'polypeptide(L)'
;MDVTGIQQERPHILRLPAEIRSNILEYVFTNSFRSHGLQSSVVGETYLDEQYLASEGLNPLLVCRQWYQDGSLIAFNKAHFLVSNLFCNVPQQISTLHPKQIEAIRSVAFVADKRHFRKLLDWNNRPFGLQNLDLDTLTIVLHRSSAWHYMFDFTSDIVKLLRVLKGVKQLVFVKNAAMVKGSFRTWYNRLIGLIMKTDHQERYDKKPCNPELTWWTWKYDDLAHSFCLEACGPKEILEEEAYMQAMLPLMEELRDSMEREEWNPDPRARMMYY
;
A
#
# COMPACT_ATOMS: atom_id res chain seq x y z
N MET A 1 29.75 -29.40 58.52
CA MET A 1 29.66 -27.99 58.06
C MET A 1 29.33 -28.04 56.58
N ASP A 2 28.04 -28.17 56.27
CA ASP A 2 27.56 -28.15 54.88
C ASP A 2 27.31 -26.70 54.49
N VAL A 3 28.15 -26.19 53.59
CA VAL A 3 27.93 -24.92 52.91
C VAL A 3 27.04 -25.24 51.71
N THR A 4 25.72 -25.16 51.90
CA THR A 4 24.75 -25.18 50.82
C THR A 4 24.91 -23.88 50.03
N GLY A 5 25.72 -23.94 48.97
CA GLY A 5 25.84 -22.86 48.01
C GLY A 5 24.48 -22.60 47.37
N ILE A 6 23.87 -21.46 47.70
CA ILE A 6 22.73 -20.93 46.97
C ILE A 6 23.22 -20.68 45.55
N GLN A 7 22.91 -21.59 44.62
CA GLN A 7 23.09 -21.32 43.20
C GLN A 7 22.18 -20.14 42.86
N GLN A 8 22.76 -18.94 42.76
CA GLN A 8 22.08 -17.80 42.16
C GLN A 8 21.74 -18.17 40.73
N GLU A 9 20.47 -18.53 40.50
CA GLU A 9 19.99 -18.81 39.17
C GLU A 9 20.15 -17.53 38.34
N ARG A 10 20.93 -17.62 37.25
CA ARG A 10 21.15 -16.50 36.36
C ARG A 10 19.80 -16.03 35.81
N PRO A 11 19.53 -14.72 35.79
CA PRO A 11 18.31 -14.20 35.19
C PRO A 11 18.26 -14.64 33.73
N HIS A 12 17.18 -15.32 33.35
CA HIS A 12 16.98 -15.84 32.01
C HIS A 12 15.70 -15.25 31.43
N ILE A 13 15.80 -14.66 30.23
CA ILE A 13 14.69 -13.93 29.61
C ILE A 13 13.42 -14.78 29.44
N LEU A 14 13.56 -16.10 29.25
CA LEU A 14 12.41 -17.01 29.14
C LEU A 14 11.66 -17.24 30.46
N ARG A 15 12.23 -16.86 31.60
CA ARG A 15 11.57 -16.93 32.92
C ARG A 15 10.71 -15.71 33.22
N LEU A 16 10.79 -14.67 32.39
CA LEU A 16 9.91 -13.52 32.50
C LEU A 16 8.48 -13.92 32.15
N PRO A 17 7.45 -13.27 32.73
CA PRO A 17 6.05 -13.44 32.30
C PRO A 17 5.87 -13.18 30.81
N ALA A 18 4.89 -13.85 30.19
CA ALA A 18 4.66 -13.78 28.75
C ALA A 18 4.37 -12.36 28.26
N GLU A 19 3.72 -11.55 29.09
CA GLU A 19 3.40 -10.15 28.84
C GLU A 19 4.68 -9.31 28.72
N ILE A 20 5.62 -9.52 29.63
CA ILE A 20 6.92 -8.82 29.61
C ILE A 20 7.74 -9.25 28.39
N ARG A 21 7.74 -10.56 28.07
CA ARG A 21 8.42 -11.04 26.86
C ARG A 21 7.81 -10.44 25.59
N SER A 22 6.48 -10.35 25.52
CA SER A 22 5.77 -9.74 24.39
C SER A 22 6.12 -8.27 24.23
N ASN A 23 6.16 -7.50 25.33
CA ASN A 23 6.57 -6.09 25.29
C ASN A 23 8.03 -5.92 24.82
N ILE A 24 8.94 -6.79 25.27
CA ILE A 24 10.33 -6.80 24.81
C ILE A 24 10.38 -7.08 23.31
N LEU A 25 9.66 -8.11 22.85
CA LEU A 25 9.63 -8.48 21.42
C LEU A 25 9.03 -7.38 20.57
N GLU A 26 7.96 -6.71 21.01
CA GLU A 26 7.39 -5.57 20.31
C GLU A 26 8.41 -4.44 20.16
N TYR A 27 9.14 -4.11 21.23
CA TYR A 27 10.20 -3.12 21.16
C TYR A 27 11.33 -3.54 20.19
N VAL A 28 11.76 -4.80 20.24
CA VAL A 28 12.81 -5.35 19.35
C VAL A 28 12.38 -5.27 17.89
N PHE A 29 11.18 -5.74 17.54
CA PHE A 29 10.71 -5.73 16.16
C PHE A 29 10.43 -4.33 15.65
N THR A 30 9.88 -3.43 16.47
CA THR A 30 9.68 -2.03 16.08
C THR A 30 11.01 -1.35 15.71
N ASN A 31 12.09 -1.66 16.42
CA ASN A 31 13.42 -1.14 16.08
C ASN A 31 14.07 -1.84 14.89
N SER A 32 13.75 -3.11 14.67
CA SER A 32 14.31 -3.90 13.58
C SER A 32 13.74 -3.51 12.21
N PHE A 33 12.50 -2.99 12.18
CA PHE A 33 11.79 -2.60 10.95
C PHE A 33 11.70 -1.08 10.73
N ARG A 34 12.75 -0.34 11.11
CA ARG A 34 12.82 1.12 10.84
C ARG A 34 12.88 1.47 9.35
N SER A 35 13.37 0.54 8.52
CA SER A 35 13.33 0.67 7.07
C SER A 35 12.11 -0.06 6.52
N HIS A 36 11.42 0.58 5.57
CA HIS A 36 10.19 0.08 4.95
C HIS A 36 10.42 -0.45 3.52
N GLY A 37 11.68 -0.73 3.15
CA GLY A 37 12.06 -1.16 1.80
C GLY A 37 11.99 -0.08 0.73
N LEU A 38 11.83 1.18 1.15
CA LEU A 38 11.89 2.37 0.31
C LEU A 38 12.95 3.31 0.87
N GLN A 39 13.70 3.95 -0.03
CA GLN A 39 14.71 4.96 0.28
C GLN A 39 14.34 6.29 -0.36
N SER A 40 14.85 7.37 0.21
CA SER A 40 14.70 8.72 -0.34
C SER A 40 16.05 9.18 -0.90
N SER A 41 16.02 9.77 -2.09
CA SER A 41 17.21 10.37 -2.71
C SER A 41 17.58 11.67 -1.98
N VAL A 42 18.76 12.21 -2.29
CA VAL A 42 19.20 13.52 -1.76
C VAL A 42 18.20 14.63 -2.12
N VAL A 43 17.50 14.48 -3.25
CA VAL A 43 16.50 15.45 -3.76
C VAL A 43 15.10 15.17 -3.19
N GLY A 44 14.93 14.08 -2.43
CA GLY A 44 13.66 13.68 -1.80
C GLY A 44 12.88 12.59 -2.54
N GLU A 45 13.26 12.24 -3.79
CA GLU A 45 12.55 11.21 -4.56
C GLU A 45 12.57 9.85 -3.85
N THR A 46 11.41 9.21 -3.76
CA THR A 46 11.29 7.87 -3.17
C THR A 46 11.54 6.80 -4.22
N TYR A 47 12.40 5.85 -3.89
CA TYR A 47 12.71 4.70 -4.73
C TYR A 47 12.81 3.41 -3.93
N LEU A 48 12.77 2.30 -4.65
CA LEU A 48 12.90 0.97 -4.07
C LEU A 48 14.30 0.73 -3.50
N ASP A 49 14.37 0.26 -2.26
CA ASP A 49 15.62 -0.26 -1.70
C ASP A 49 15.84 -1.70 -2.18
N GLU A 50 16.73 -1.90 -3.16
CA GLU A 50 17.03 -3.22 -3.72
C GLU A 50 17.77 -4.13 -2.74
N GLN A 51 18.39 -3.58 -1.69
CA GLN A 51 19.13 -4.32 -0.68
C GLN A 51 18.26 -4.70 0.52
N TYR A 52 17.05 -4.15 0.60
CA TYR A 52 16.16 -4.41 1.71
C TYR A 52 15.69 -5.85 1.76
N LEU A 53 15.91 -6.49 2.90
CA LEU A 53 15.44 -7.84 3.19
C LEU A 53 14.68 -7.85 4.51
N ALA A 54 13.37 -8.05 4.46
CA ALA A 54 12.54 -8.20 5.66
C ALA A 54 13.05 -9.32 6.59
N SER A 55 13.74 -10.34 6.04
CA SER A 55 14.34 -11.42 6.81
C SER A 55 15.37 -10.95 7.83
N GLU A 56 16.07 -9.85 7.58
CA GLU A 56 17.07 -9.31 8.53
C GLU A 56 16.41 -8.86 9.84
N GLY A 57 15.21 -8.26 9.75
CA GLY A 57 14.43 -7.88 10.92
C GLY A 57 13.72 -9.06 11.61
N LEU A 58 13.64 -10.22 10.95
CA LEU A 58 13.05 -11.45 11.49
C LEU A 58 14.05 -12.33 12.26
N ASN A 59 15.34 -11.99 12.25
CA ASN A 59 16.40 -12.70 12.97
C ASN A 59 16.10 -13.03 14.45
N PRO A 60 15.41 -12.17 15.24
CA PRO A 60 15.04 -12.51 16.61
C PRO A 60 14.20 -13.79 16.74
N LEU A 61 13.42 -14.15 15.71
CA LEU A 61 12.62 -15.38 15.71
C LEU A 61 13.49 -16.66 15.66
N LEU A 62 14.76 -16.54 15.28
CA LEU A 62 15.69 -17.67 15.14
C LEU A 62 16.38 -18.04 16.47
N VAL A 63 16.21 -17.24 17.53
CA VAL A 63 16.88 -17.46 18.82
C VAL A 63 16.49 -18.80 19.46
N CYS A 64 15.19 -19.05 19.59
CA CYS A 64 14.67 -20.33 20.10
C CYS A 64 13.19 -20.52 19.75
N ARG A 65 12.66 -21.73 19.98
CA ARG A 65 11.25 -22.07 19.71
C ARG A 65 10.26 -21.18 20.47
N GLN A 66 10.57 -20.84 21.73
CA GLN A 66 9.68 -19.97 22.53
C GLN A 66 9.61 -18.56 21.95
N TRP A 67 10.73 -18.00 21.48
CA TRP A 67 10.75 -16.69 20.83
C TRP A 67 9.98 -16.68 19.52
N TYR A 68 10.10 -17.76 18.74
CA TYR A 68 9.29 -17.91 17.54
C TYR A 68 7.79 -17.92 17.87
N GLN A 69 7.38 -18.69 18.87
CA GLN A 69 5.97 -18.81 19.27
C GLN A 69 5.42 -17.48 19.82
N ASP A 70 6.16 -16.81 20.70
CA ASP A 70 5.75 -15.56 21.33
C ASP A 70 5.79 -14.37 20.33
N GLY A 71 6.76 -14.38 19.40
CA GLY A 71 7.09 -13.22 18.58
C GLY A 71 6.60 -13.27 17.13
N SER A 72 6.26 -14.43 16.57
CA SER A 72 5.99 -14.56 15.13
C SER A 72 4.90 -13.61 14.63
N LEU A 73 3.77 -13.51 15.31
CA LEU A 73 2.68 -12.61 14.90
C LEU A 73 3.07 -11.13 15.04
N ILE A 74 3.80 -10.77 16.11
CA ILE A 74 4.30 -9.41 16.32
C ILE A 74 5.27 -9.03 15.18
N ALA A 75 6.18 -9.94 14.84
CA ALA A 75 7.14 -9.73 13.78
C ALA A 75 6.46 -9.52 12.41
N PHE A 76 5.48 -10.37 12.05
CA PHE A 76 4.71 -10.22 10.81
C PHE A 76 3.88 -8.93 10.78
N ASN A 77 3.41 -8.47 11.94
CA ASN A 77 2.67 -7.22 12.06
C ASN A 77 3.53 -5.98 11.83
N LYS A 78 4.78 -5.99 12.30
CA LYS A 78 5.70 -4.85 12.15
C LYS A 78 6.55 -4.92 10.87
N ALA A 79 6.65 -6.08 10.23
CA ALA A 79 7.44 -6.26 9.02
C ALA A 79 6.81 -5.54 7.81
N HIS A 80 7.67 -4.96 6.97
CA HIS A 80 7.29 -4.40 5.67
C HIS A 80 7.72 -5.38 4.59
N PHE A 81 6.78 -6.16 4.05
CA PHE A 81 7.13 -7.18 3.06
C PHE A 81 7.30 -6.54 1.68
N LEU A 82 8.47 -6.72 1.08
CA LEU A 82 8.77 -6.21 -0.25
C LEU A 82 8.84 -7.35 -1.27
N VAL A 83 8.06 -7.25 -2.35
CA VAL A 83 8.11 -8.17 -3.49
C VAL A 83 8.69 -7.44 -4.70
N SER A 84 9.99 -7.54 -4.87
CA SER A 84 10.74 -6.90 -5.97
C SER A 84 10.70 -7.71 -7.29
N ASN A 85 10.49 -9.02 -7.21
CA ASN A 85 10.48 -9.90 -8.38
C ASN A 85 9.15 -9.80 -9.16
N LEU A 86 9.22 -9.29 -10.40
CA LEU A 86 8.08 -9.15 -11.32
C LEU A 86 7.41 -10.46 -11.76
N PHE A 87 8.07 -11.59 -11.56
CA PHE A 87 7.53 -12.91 -11.90
C PHE A 87 6.94 -13.62 -10.69
N CYS A 88 7.03 -12.99 -9.52
CA CYS A 88 6.46 -13.53 -8.29
C CYS A 88 4.94 -13.43 -8.32
N ASN A 89 4.28 -14.55 -8.04
CA ASN A 89 2.85 -14.57 -7.78
C ASN A 89 2.61 -14.30 -6.29
N VAL A 90 2.38 -13.02 -5.94
CA VAL A 90 2.18 -12.57 -4.55
C VAL A 90 1.13 -13.41 -3.81
N PRO A 91 -0.11 -13.61 -4.33
CA PRO A 91 -1.09 -14.42 -3.62
C PRO A 91 -0.64 -15.86 -3.35
N GLN A 92 0.09 -16.47 -4.29
CA GLN A 92 0.62 -17.83 -4.10
C GLN A 92 1.66 -17.89 -2.97
N GLN A 93 2.55 -16.90 -2.88
CA GLN A 93 3.55 -16.84 -1.80
C GLN A 93 2.90 -16.61 -0.43
N ILE A 94 1.92 -15.71 -0.35
CA ILE A 94 1.21 -15.46 0.92
C ILE A 94 0.42 -16.69 1.35
N SER A 95 -0.14 -17.46 0.40
CA SER A 95 -0.94 -18.66 0.70
C SER A 95 -0.17 -19.80 1.37
N THR A 96 1.16 -19.79 1.36
CA THR A 96 1.97 -20.80 2.08
C THR A 96 2.06 -20.54 3.57
N LEU A 97 1.67 -19.35 4.03
CA LEU A 97 1.72 -18.94 5.43
C LEU A 97 0.53 -19.50 6.21
N HIS A 98 0.69 -19.64 7.52
CA HIS A 98 -0.42 -20.00 8.39
C HIS A 98 -1.47 -18.87 8.41
N PRO A 99 -2.79 -19.15 8.47
CA PRO A 99 -3.84 -18.11 8.42
C PRO A 99 -3.64 -16.96 9.40
N LYS A 100 -3.26 -17.24 10.65
CA LYS A 100 -2.94 -16.21 11.67
C LYS A 100 -1.77 -15.30 11.27
N GLN A 101 -0.79 -15.81 10.52
CA GLN A 101 0.32 -15.00 10.02
C GLN A 101 -0.14 -14.10 8.89
N ILE A 102 -0.99 -14.60 7.98
CA ILE A 102 -1.61 -13.79 6.91
C ILE A 102 -2.41 -12.64 7.53
N GLU A 103 -3.24 -12.94 8.53
CA GLU A 103 -4.02 -11.96 9.29
C GLU A 103 -3.15 -10.96 10.05
N ALA A 104 -1.89 -11.29 10.36
CA ALA A 104 -0.98 -10.40 11.06
C ALA A 104 -0.29 -9.39 10.12
N ILE A 105 -0.14 -9.70 8.82
CA ILE A 105 0.53 -8.83 7.84
C ILE A 105 -0.19 -7.49 7.75
N ARG A 106 0.55 -6.38 7.90
CA ARG A 106 0.01 -5.02 7.76
C ARG A 106 0.58 -4.22 6.59
N SER A 107 1.79 -4.55 6.15
CA SER A 107 2.48 -3.75 5.13
C SER A 107 3.03 -4.63 4.02
N VAL A 108 2.59 -4.37 2.79
CA VAL A 108 3.12 -5.03 1.58
C VAL A 108 3.45 -3.97 0.54
N ALA A 109 4.66 -4.01 0.03
CA ALA A 109 5.09 -3.29 -1.16
C ALA A 109 5.39 -4.29 -2.27
N PHE A 110 4.99 -4.01 -3.50
CA PHE A 110 5.38 -4.83 -4.64
C PHE A 110 5.69 -3.99 -5.87
N VAL A 111 6.63 -4.47 -6.67
CA VAL A 111 7.00 -3.85 -7.93
C VAL A 111 6.02 -4.29 -9.01
N ALA A 112 5.38 -3.33 -9.66
CA ALA A 112 4.34 -3.54 -10.64
C ALA A 112 4.75 -3.09 -12.04
N ASP A 113 4.34 -3.89 -13.01
CA ASP A 113 4.35 -3.56 -14.44
C ASP A 113 2.92 -3.75 -15.00
N LYS A 114 2.78 -3.58 -16.32
CA LYS A 114 1.51 -3.77 -17.03
C LYS A 114 0.80 -5.09 -16.74
N ARG A 115 1.52 -6.18 -16.41
CA ARG A 115 0.91 -7.49 -16.13
C ARG A 115 0.21 -7.49 -14.78
N HIS A 116 0.79 -6.81 -13.80
CA HIS A 116 0.23 -6.69 -12.46
C HIS A 116 -1.01 -5.79 -12.47
N PHE A 117 -0.96 -4.67 -13.20
CA PHE A 117 -2.13 -3.79 -13.33
C PHE A 117 -3.34 -4.48 -13.97
N ARG A 118 -3.13 -5.33 -14.98
CA ARG A 118 -4.21 -6.12 -15.59
C ARG A 118 -4.87 -7.10 -14.62
N LYS A 119 -4.09 -7.62 -13.65
CA LYS A 119 -4.57 -8.56 -12.63
C LYS A 119 -5.24 -7.88 -11.44
N LEU A 120 -5.24 -6.55 -11.36
CA LEU A 120 -5.94 -5.83 -10.27
C LEU A 120 -7.44 -6.12 -10.29
N LEU A 121 -8.03 -6.37 -11.46
CA LEU A 121 -9.43 -6.77 -11.57
C LEU A 121 -9.71 -8.14 -10.91
N ASP A 122 -8.73 -9.03 -10.88
CA ASP A 122 -8.85 -10.37 -10.28
C ASP A 122 -8.86 -10.34 -8.74
N TRP A 123 -8.57 -9.18 -8.14
CA TRP A 123 -8.56 -9.01 -6.69
C TRP A 123 -9.96 -9.04 -6.09
N ASN A 124 -11.00 -8.93 -6.92
CA ASN A 124 -12.40 -8.79 -6.51
C ASN A 124 -12.58 -7.58 -5.59
N ASN A 125 -12.53 -7.78 -4.27
CA ASN A 125 -12.76 -6.75 -3.26
C ASN A 125 -11.71 -6.72 -2.15
N ARG A 126 -10.60 -7.47 -2.26
CA ARG A 126 -9.56 -7.54 -1.22
C ARG A 126 -8.17 -7.65 -1.84
N PRO A 127 -7.11 -7.20 -1.16
CA PRO A 127 -5.77 -7.20 -1.73
C PRO A 127 -5.36 -8.61 -2.18
N PHE A 128 -4.93 -8.72 -3.44
CA PHE A 128 -4.55 -9.99 -4.09
C PHE A 128 -5.64 -11.07 -4.14
N GLY A 129 -6.90 -10.73 -3.87
CA GLY A 129 -8.01 -11.69 -3.76
C GLY A 129 -7.99 -12.53 -2.47
N LEU A 130 -7.19 -12.15 -1.46
CA LEU A 130 -7.05 -12.90 -0.21
C LEU A 130 -8.03 -12.40 0.86
N GLN A 131 -8.91 -13.28 1.34
CA GLN A 131 -10.01 -12.89 2.24
C GLN A 131 -9.56 -12.44 3.63
N ASN A 132 -8.46 -12.99 4.14
CA ASN A 132 -7.97 -12.74 5.49
C ASN A 132 -6.81 -11.73 5.53
N LEU A 133 -6.60 -11.00 4.43
CA LEU A 133 -5.53 -10.01 4.34
C LEU A 133 -6.11 -8.61 4.53
N ASP A 134 -5.73 -8.00 5.65
CA ASP A 134 -6.05 -6.62 6.00
C ASP A 134 -4.76 -5.82 6.20
N LEU A 135 -4.51 -4.88 5.29
CA LEU A 135 -3.29 -4.09 5.22
C LEU A 135 -3.54 -2.68 5.79
N ASP A 136 -2.61 -2.22 6.60
CA ASP A 136 -2.49 -0.80 6.92
C ASP A 136 -1.96 -0.04 5.70
N THR A 137 -0.95 -0.60 5.01
CA THR A 137 -0.36 0.03 3.83
C THR A 137 -0.10 -1.00 2.72
N LEU A 138 -0.64 -0.73 1.54
CA LEU A 138 -0.30 -1.41 0.30
C LEU A 138 0.43 -0.43 -0.61
N THR A 139 1.66 -0.75 -1.00
CA THR A 139 2.45 0.10 -1.90
C THR A 139 2.66 -0.56 -3.25
N ILE A 140 2.28 0.14 -4.31
CA ILE A 140 2.51 -0.23 -5.70
C ILE A 140 3.68 0.60 -6.21
N VAL A 141 4.83 -0.05 -6.36
CA VAL A 141 6.06 0.57 -6.85
C VAL A 141 6.15 0.35 -8.35
N LEU A 142 6.21 1.41 -9.16
CA LEU A 142 6.36 1.23 -10.61
C LEU A 142 7.72 0.61 -10.95
N HIS A 143 7.72 -0.36 -11.85
CA HIS A 143 8.95 -1.01 -12.29
C HIS A 143 9.87 -0.03 -13.02
N ARG A 144 11.09 0.14 -12.51
CA ARG A 144 12.13 0.95 -13.15
C ARG A 144 12.65 0.22 -14.39
N SER A 145 12.35 0.75 -15.57
CA SER A 145 12.84 0.21 -16.84
C SER A 145 12.95 1.28 -17.91
N SER A 146 13.60 0.95 -19.02
CA SER A 146 13.66 1.75 -20.23
C SER A 146 12.36 1.72 -21.06
N ALA A 147 11.31 1.03 -20.59
CA ALA A 147 10.00 1.05 -21.22
C ALA A 147 9.09 2.11 -20.59
N TRP A 148 8.30 2.78 -21.43
CA TRP A 148 7.26 3.70 -20.96
C TRP A 148 6.09 2.93 -20.35
N HIS A 149 5.65 3.37 -19.17
CA HIS A 149 4.41 2.95 -18.53
C HIS A 149 3.25 3.80 -19.05
N TYR A 150 2.29 3.16 -19.71
CA TYR A 150 1.05 3.75 -20.19
C TYR A 150 -0.03 3.60 -19.13
N MET A 151 0.12 4.33 -18.02
CA MET A 151 -0.74 4.16 -16.85
C MET A 151 -2.22 4.47 -17.12
N PHE A 152 -2.50 5.30 -18.13
CA PHE A 152 -3.86 5.61 -18.57
C PHE A 152 -4.66 4.37 -19.02
N ASP A 153 -3.99 3.35 -19.54
CA ASP A 153 -4.64 2.11 -20.00
C ASP A 153 -5.28 1.32 -18.84
N PHE A 154 -4.88 1.59 -17.59
CA PHE A 154 -5.33 0.88 -16.40
C PHE A 154 -6.19 1.75 -15.47
N THR A 155 -6.34 3.05 -15.76
CA THR A 155 -7.03 3.99 -14.85
C THR A 155 -8.47 3.57 -14.59
N SER A 156 -9.22 3.15 -15.61
CA SER A 156 -10.61 2.68 -15.43
C SER A 156 -10.72 1.47 -14.52
N ASP A 157 -9.78 0.54 -14.65
CA ASP A 157 -9.78 -0.71 -13.89
C ASP A 157 -9.37 -0.48 -12.44
N ILE A 158 -8.43 0.43 -12.20
CA ILE A 158 -8.07 0.91 -10.87
C ILE A 158 -9.29 1.57 -10.21
N VAL A 159 -10.01 2.47 -10.89
CA VAL A 159 -11.20 3.11 -10.32
C VAL A 159 -12.30 2.10 -9.99
N LYS A 160 -12.54 1.13 -10.88
CA LYS A 160 -13.49 0.03 -10.60
C LYS A 160 -13.10 -0.75 -9.34
N LEU A 161 -11.83 -1.09 -9.19
CA LEU A 161 -11.33 -1.78 -8.01
C LEU A 161 -11.49 -0.92 -6.76
N LEU A 162 -11.08 0.35 -6.78
CA LEU A 162 -11.10 1.24 -5.63
C LEU A 162 -12.51 1.39 -5.01
N ARG A 163 -13.56 1.31 -5.83
CA ARG A 163 -14.95 1.39 -5.35
C ARG A 163 -15.37 0.21 -4.48
N VAL A 164 -14.73 -0.95 -4.63
CA VAL A 164 -15.09 -2.19 -3.92
C VAL A 164 -13.98 -2.73 -3.03
N LEU A 165 -12.76 -2.20 -3.15
CA LEU A 165 -11.59 -2.66 -2.41
C LEU A 165 -11.75 -2.41 -0.91
N LYS A 166 -11.61 -3.48 -0.14
CA LYS A 166 -11.64 -3.53 1.32
C LYS A 166 -10.34 -4.13 1.86
N GLY A 167 -10.09 -3.93 3.14
CA GLY A 167 -8.92 -4.49 3.82
C GLY A 167 -7.62 -3.78 3.44
N VAL A 168 -7.68 -2.52 3.02
CA VAL A 168 -6.51 -1.66 2.79
C VAL A 168 -6.83 -0.28 3.36
N LYS A 169 -6.06 0.20 4.35
CA LYS A 169 -6.24 1.55 4.91
C LYS A 169 -5.57 2.62 4.04
N GLN A 170 -4.39 2.32 3.50
CA GLN A 170 -3.65 3.23 2.61
C GLN A 170 -3.13 2.49 1.39
N LEU A 171 -3.39 3.06 0.21
CA LEU A 171 -2.84 2.60 -1.06
C LEU A 171 -1.88 3.66 -1.60
N VAL A 172 -0.60 3.31 -1.69
CA VAL A 172 0.47 4.22 -2.08
C VAL A 172 1.00 3.83 -3.45
N PHE A 173 1.20 4.80 -4.33
CA PHE A 173 1.86 4.61 -5.61
C PHE A 173 3.19 5.35 -5.63
N VAL A 174 4.27 4.68 -6.04
CA VAL A 174 5.62 5.26 -6.09
C VAL A 174 6.15 5.19 -7.52
N LYS A 175 6.59 6.32 -8.08
CA LYS A 175 7.14 6.40 -9.44
C LYS A 175 8.43 5.58 -9.59
N ASN A 176 9.29 5.55 -8.56
CA ASN A 176 10.52 4.75 -8.54
C ASN A 176 11.44 4.97 -9.77
N ALA A 177 11.60 6.22 -10.18
CA ALA A 177 12.32 6.62 -11.40
C ALA A 177 11.85 5.91 -12.69
N ALA A 178 10.63 5.35 -12.70
CA ALA A 178 10.05 4.76 -13.90
C ALA A 178 9.65 5.84 -14.91
N MET A 179 9.75 5.52 -16.20
CA MET A 179 9.30 6.39 -17.27
C MET A 179 7.78 6.28 -17.41
N VAL A 180 7.04 7.30 -16.96
CA VAL A 180 5.58 7.35 -17.03
C VAL A 180 5.14 8.29 -18.14
N LYS A 181 4.35 7.76 -19.07
CA LYS A 181 3.86 8.52 -20.22
C LYS A 181 3.04 9.72 -19.75
N GLY A 182 3.46 10.92 -20.15
CA GLY A 182 2.77 12.18 -19.85
C GLY A 182 3.03 12.79 -18.47
N SER A 183 3.90 12.16 -17.67
CA SER A 183 4.18 12.46 -16.26
C SER A 183 3.34 11.65 -15.28
N PHE A 184 3.93 11.38 -14.12
CA PHE A 184 3.29 10.68 -13.02
C PHE A 184 2.17 11.54 -12.39
N ARG A 185 2.37 12.86 -12.32
CA ARG A 185 1.38 13.81 -11.81
C ARG A 185 0.14 13.92 -12.71
N THR A 186 0.33 13.97 -14.03
CA THR A 186 -0.80 13.95 -14.98
C THR A 186 -1.60 12.66 -14.85
N TRP A 187 -0.95 11.51 -14.66
CA TRP A 187 -1.67 10.26 -14.39
C TRP A 187 -2.46 10.32 -13.08
N TYR A 188 -1.85 10.80 -12.00
CA TYR A 188 -2.52 11.05 -10.72
C TYR A 188 -3.78 11.92 -10.89
N ASN A 189 -3.66 13.10 -11.50
CA ASN A 189 -4.78 14.01 -11.71
C ASN A 189 -5.91 13.34 -12.52
N ARG A 190 -5.57 12.59 -13.57
CA ARG A 190 -6.58 11.84 -14.35
C ARG A 190 -7.24 10.72 -13.54
N LEU A 191 -6.49 10.03 -12.69
CA LEU A 191 -7.05 9.01 -11.80
C LEU A 191 -8.06 9.64 -10.84
N ILE A 192 -7.69 10.73 -10.16
CA ILE A 192 -8.57 11.45 -9.23
C ILE A 192 -9.82 11.99 -9.95
N GLY A 193 -9.65 12.61 -11.12
CA GLY A 193 -10.78 13.08 -11.94
C GLY A 193 -11.73 11.94 -12.32
N LEU A 194 -11.20 10.76 -12.67
CA LEU A 194 -12.03 9.60 -12.99
C LEU A 194 -12.72 8.99 -11.76
N ILE A 195 -12.08 9.01 -10.57
CA ILE A 195 -12.71 8.61 -9.31
C ILE A 195 -13.95 9.47 -9.07
N MET A 196 -13.82 10.80 -9.13
CA MET A 196 -14.94 11.72 -8.89
C MET A 196 -16.04 11.58 -9.94
N LYS A 197 -15.66 11.51 -11.23
CA LYS A 197 -16.62 11.33 -12.33
C LYS A 197 -17.41 10.03 -12.20
N THR A 198 -16.72 8.92 -11.92
CA THR A 198 -17.36 7.60 -11.80
C THR A 198 -18.26 7.52 -10.56
N ASP A 199 -17.86 8.16 -9.46
CA ASP A 199 -18.66 8.27 -8.24
C ASP A 199 -20.01 8.95 -8.52
N HIS A 200 -19.99 10.14 -9.13
CA HIS A 200 -21.21 10.86 -9.53
C HIS A 200 -22.10 10.01 -10.46
N GLN A 201 -21.53 9.46 -11.53
CA GLN A 201 -22.27 8.65 -12.51
C GLN A 201 -22.96 7.44 -11.86
N GLU A 202 -22.27 6.73 -10.96
CA GLU A 202 -22.83 5.52 -10.33
C GLU A 202 -23.87 5.84 -9.25
N ARG A 203 -23.83 7.04 -8.67
CA ARG A 203 -24.81 7.52 -7.69
C ARG A 203 -26.09 8.05 -8.34
N TYR A 204 -25.97 8.86 -9.38
CA TYR A 204 -27.09 9.66 -9.91
C TYR A 204 -27.55 9.25 -11.31
N ASP A 205 -26.64 8.82 -12.19
CA ASP A 205 -26.99 8.46 -13.57
C ASP A 205 -27.44 7.00 -13.69
N LYS A 206 -26.94 6.11 -12.80
CA LYS A 206 -27.19 4.67 -12.85
C LYS A 206 -28.44 4.25 -12.08
N LYS A 207 -29.21 3.31 -12.65
CA LYS A 207 -30.40 2.72 -12.03
C LYS A 207 -30.31 1.19 -12.01
N PRO A 208 -30.34 0.52 -10.83
CA PRO A 208 -30.33 1.12 -9.49
C PRO A 208 -29.02 1.87 -9.21
N CYS A 209 -29.08 2.85 -8.30
CA CYS A 209 -27.88 3.55 -7.85
C CYS A 209 -26.92 2.54 -7.19
N ASN A 210 -25.62 2.80 -7.34
CA ASN A 210 -24.58 1.91 -6.86
C ASN A 210 -23.48 2.76 -6.22
N PRO A 211 -23.66 3.24 -4.98
CA PRO A 211 -22.60 3.99 -4.29
C PRO A 211 -21.37 3.09 -4.07
N GLU A 212 -20.20 3.71 -3.99
CA GLU A 212 -18.96 3.06 -3.59
C GLU A 212 -19.05 2.46 -2.18
N LEU A 213 -18.31 1.37 -1.95
CA LEU A 213 -18.18 0.76 -0.63
C LEU A 213 -17.07 1.42 0.20
N THR A 214 -16.17 2.12 -0.46
CA THR A 214 -15.00 2.77 0.15
C THR A 214 -14.72 4.05 -0.62
N TRP A 215 -14.74 5.17 0.08
CA TRP A 215 -14.27 6.44 -0.44
C TRP A 215 -12.77 6.57 -0.19
N TRP A 216 -12.07 7.34 -1.01
CA TRP A 216 -10.64 7.55 -0.88
C TRP A 216 -10.36 9.05 -0.81
N THR A 217 -9.64 9.49 0.21
CA THR A 217 -8.97 10.79 0.19
C THR A 217 -7.61 10.63 -0.47
N TRP A 218 -7.04 11.69 -1.02
CA TRP A 218 -5.81 11.60 -1.78
C TRP A 218 -4.84 12.73 -1.46
N LYS A 219 -3.55 12.43 -1.63
CA LYS A 219 -2.49 13.42 -1.54
C LYS A 219 -1.34 13.05 -2.47
N TYR A 220 -0.89 14.03 -3.25
CA TYR A 220 0.33 13.91 -4.05
C TYR A 220 1.53 14.50 -3.31
N ASP A 221 2.67 13.84 -3.41
CA ASP A 221 3.96 14.32 -2.92
C ASP A 221 4.90 14.56 -4.11
N ASP A 222 5.09 15.84 -4.43
CA ASP A 222 5.94 16.27 -5.55
C ASP A 222 7.40 15.87 -5.35
N LEU A 223 7.93 15.93 -4.12
CA LEU A 223 9.32 15.59 -3.82
C LEU A 223 9.55 14.09 -3.86
N ALA A 224 8.67 13.33 -3.20
CA ALA A 224 8.78 11.87 -3.17
C ALA A 224 8.42 11.21 -4.50
N HIS A 225 7.78 11.94 -5.42
CA HIS A 225 7.18 11.40 -6.64
C HIS A 225 6.28 10.18 -6.33
N SER A 226 5.40 10.38 -5.37
CA SER A 226 4.46 9.38 -4.88
C SER A 226 3.10 10.01 -4.62
N PHE A 227 2.06 9.20 -4.55
CA PHE A 227 0.77 9.66 -4.01
C PHE A 227 0.12 8.57 -3.17
N CYS A 228 -0.65 9.00 -2.19
CA CYS A 228 -1.36 8.15 -1.26
C CYS A 228 -2.87 8.33 -1.47
N LEU A 229 -3.59 7.21 -1.43
CA LEU A 229 -5.04 7.14 -1.28
C LEU A 229 -5.33 6.57 0.11
N GLU A 230 -6.07 7.29 0.95
CA GLU A 230 -6.46 6.82 2.28
C GLU A 230 -7.94 6.43 2.29
N ALA A 231 -8.21 5.21 2.76
CA ALA A 231 -9.55 4.64 2.78
C ALA A 231 -10.39 5.31 3.85
N CYS A 232 -11.57 5.77 3.45
CA CYS A 232 -12.61 6.33 4.28
C CYS A 232 -13.89 5.48 4.17
N GLY A 233 -14.81 5.70 5.11
CA GLY A 233 -16.16 5.16 4.97
C GLY A 233 -16.82 5.62 3.67
N PRO A 234 -17.80 4.86 3.13
CA PRO A 234 -18.55 5.29 1.97
C PRO A 234 -19.24 6.63 2.25
N LYS A 235 -19.35 7.52 1.24
CA LYS A 235 -20.08 8.77 1.46
C LYS A 235 -21.56 8.52 1.67
N GLU A 236 -22.16 9.38 2.47
CA GLU A 236 -23.61 9.44 2.64
C GLU A 236 -24.34 9.62 1.30
N ILE A 237 -25.57 9.12 1.22
CA ILE A 237 -26.43 9.32 0.06
C ILE A 237 -27.12 10.67 0.24
N LEU A 238 -26.71 11.65 -0.56
CA LEU A 238 -27.27 12.99 -0.59
C LEU A 238 -28.03 13.22 -1.90
N GLU A 239 -28.89 14.23 -1.92
CA GLU A 239 -29.40 14.79 -3.17
C GLU A 239 -28.25 15.34 -4.02
N GLU A 240 -28.40 15.27 -5.34
CA GLU A 240 -27.30 15.57 -6.29
C GLU A 240 -26.71 16.97 -6.08
N GLU A 241 -27.55 17.99 -5.89
CA GLU A 241 -27.08 19.36 -5.66
C GLU A 241 -26.21 19.46 -4.40
N ALA A 242 -26.64 18.88 -3.29
CA ALA A 242 -25.89 18.90 -2.04
C ALA A 242 -24.56 18.12 -2.16
N TYR A 243 -24.56 17.01 -2.90
CA TYR A 243 -23.36 16.27 -3.23
C TYR A 243 -22.39 17.12 -4.07
N MET A 244 -22.87 17.81 -5.10
CA MET A 244 -22.02 18.66 -5.95
C MET A 244 -21.39 19.80 -5.17
N GLN A 245 -22.13 20.43 -4.25
CA GLN A 245 -21.59 21.45 -3.35
C GLN A 245 -20.47 20.88 -2.45
N ALA A 246 -20.63 19.66 -1.94
CA ALA A 246 -19.59 19.00 -1.13
C ALA A 246 -18.36 18.60 -1.96
N MET A 247 -18.52 18.31 -3.26
CA MET A 247 -17.45 17.93 -4.17
C MET A 247 -16.68 19.13 -4.75
N LEU A 248 -17.27 20.33 -4.74
CA LEU A 248 -16.70 21.52 -5.36
C LEU A 248 -15.25 21.82 -4.93
N PRO A 249 -14.87 21.79 -3.63
CA PRO A 249 -13.49 22.06 -3.22
C PRO A 249 -12.48 21.07 -3.80
N LEU A 250 -12.86 19.80 -3.93
CA LEU A 250 -12.00 18.76 -4.51
C LEU A 250 -11.83 18.94 -6.03
N MET A 251 -12.88 19.41 -6.70
CA MET A 251 -12.82 19.73 -8.13
C MET A 251 -11.94 20.96 -8.39
N GLU A 252 -12.01 21.98 -7.54
CA GLU A 252 -11.15 23.16 -7.63
C GLU A 252 -9.68 22.81 -7.37
N GLU A 253 -9.39 22.02 -6.34
CA GLU A 253 -8.03 21.54 -6.07
C GLU A 253 -7.46 20.75 -7.26
N LEU A 254 -8.28 19.89 -7.87
CA LEU A 254 -7.87 19.13 -9.06
C LEU A 254 -7.61 20.07 -10.25
N ARG A 255 -8.49 21.04 -10.51
CA ARG A 255 -8.30 22.03 -11.57
C ARG A 255 -6.98 22.76 -11.40
N ASP A 256 -6.74 23.29 -10.20
CA ASP A 256 -5.52 24.05 -9.89
C ASP A 256 -4.26 23.14 -9.97
N SER A 257 -4.37 21.85 -9.66
CA SER A 257 -3.30 20.87 -9.87
C SER A 257 -3.03 20.62 -11.36
N MET A 258 -4.08 20.53 -12.18
CA MET A 258 -3.96 20.31 -13.63
C MET A 258 -3.37 21.53 -14.36
N GLU A 259 -3.70 22.75 -13.94
CA GLU A 259 -3.15 23.99 -14.49
C GLU A 259 -1.64 24.13 -14.25
N ARG A 260 -1.13 23.48 -13.20
CA ARG A 260 0.30 23.44 -12.85
C ARG A 260 1.07 22.34 -13.58
N GLU A 261 0.43 21.56 -14.45
CA GLU A 261 1.12 20.50 -15.21
C GLU A 261 2.06 21.10 -16.26
N GLU A 262 3.35 20.77 -16.19
CA GLU A 262 4.33 21.15 -17.20
C GLU A 262 4.13 20.40 -18.53
N TRP A 263 4.54 21.05 -19.62
CA TRP A 263 4.33 20.65 -21.00
C TRP A 263 4.91 19.26 -21.37
N ASN A 264 4.12 18.44 -22.08
CA ASN A 264 4.48 17.09 -22.51
C ASN A 264 5.18 17.09 -23.89
N PRO A 265 6.45 16.65 -24.00
CA PRO A 265 7.22 16.70 -25.25
C PRO A 265 6.80 15.68 -26.33
N ASP A 266 5.91 14.74 -26.03
CA ASP A 266 5.53 13.71 -26.99
C ASP A 266 4.36 14.15 -27.90
N PRO A 267 4.52 14.10 -29.23
CA PRO A 267 3.48 14.50 -30.18
C PRO A 267 2.18 13.69 -30.08
N ARG A 268 2.18 12.46 -29.54
CA ARG A 268 0.96 11.63 -29.34
C ARG A 268 0.10 12.08 -28.16
N ALA A 269 0.65 12.87 -27.24
CA ALA A 269 -0.09 13.39 -26.09
C ALA A 269 -1.19 14.39 -26.47
N ARG A 270 -1.16 14.90 -27.70
CA ARG A 270 -2.12 15.86 -28.25
C ARG A 270 -3.41 15.21 -28.77
N MET A 271 -3.44 13.87 -28.89
CA MET A 271 -4.69 13.17 -29.19
C MET A 271 -5.43 12.94 -27.87
N MET A 272 -6.26 13.90 -27.48
CA MET A 272 -7.27 13.68 -26.45
C MET A 272 -8.28 12.67 -27.00
N TYR A 273 -8.31 11.48 -26.43
CA TYR A 273 -9.44 10.57 -26.60
C TYR A 273 -10.59 11.12 -25.74
N TYR A 274 -11.59 11.65 -26.44
CA TYR A 274 -12.89 12.05 -25.88
C TYR A 274 -13.64 10.85 -25.31
#